data_AF-A0A0D2FGV5-F1
#
_entry.id   AF-A0A0D2FGV5-F1
#
_cell.length_a   1.000
_cell.length_b   1.000
_cell.length_c   1.000
_cell.angle_alpha   90.00
_cell.angle_beta   90.00
_cell.angle_gamma   90.00
#
_symmetry.space_group_name_H-M   'P 1'
#
loop_
_entity.id
_entity.type
_entity.pdbx_description
1 polymer ?
#
loop_
_entity_poly.entity_id
_entity_poly.type
_entity_poly.pdbx_seq_one_letter_code
_entity_poly.pdbx_strand_id
1 'polypeptide(L)'
;MSSFADLPKWDELEDKKRYWPAKPGSRDEGLGMLRYLTPAHVARVVKQEVQTGERVCLNWEMTRLETPGFNRFPCEHQIVPIPNYEGIAWDDIWRFNPQASSQWDGFRHYSTDMGDGTRKWYGGTTSDEISQGKSDRIGVGHWAQEGIAARGVFIDYVSYAEKRGLETNGMVGHAITLEQVKEIAQECNITFQHGDIFFLRCGFTKTWESLTLEQKQDYRTQTQAHKHRHSGLIQSEAVARFMWENHVVAVAGDGVSFEVRPNRDNDWSMHNYCLAGWGVPIGEMFDLERLAELCKKLNRWTFFVTSSPLNHPRAVASPPNIMAIF
;
A
#
# COMPACT_ATOMS: atom_id res chain seq x y z
N MET A 1 23.38 -1.46 -12.85
CA MET A 1 22.37 -1.80 -11.83
C MET A 1 21.96 -0.52 -11.17
N SER A 2 20.66 -0.32 -10.91
CA SER A 2 20.14 0.90 -10.31
C SER A 2 20.59 1.04 -8.85
N SER A 3 21.09 2.21 -8.45
CA SER A 3 21.51 2.51 -7.07
C SER A 3 20.67 3.63 -6.48
N PHE A 4 20.31 3.53 -5.19
CA PHE A 4 19.66 4.63 -4.48
C PHE A 4 20.51 5.92 -4.48
N ALA A 5 21.84 5.79 -4.55
CA ALA A 5 22.74 6.93 -4.60
C ALA A 5 22.64 7.75 -5.91
N ASP A 6 22.03 7.19 -6.96
CA ASP A 6 21.84 7.85 -8.25
C ASP A 6 20.52 8.63 -8.32
N LEU A 7 19.67 8.54 -7.29
CA LEU A 7 18.42 9.30 -7.23
C LEU A 7 18.71 10.79 -6.96
N PRO A 8 18.08 11.71 -7.70
CA PRO A 8 18.24 13.13 -7.44
C PRO A 8 17.67 13.48 -6.07
N LYS A 9 18.26 14.47 -5.40
CA LYS A 9 17.66 15.05 -4.19
C LYS A 9 16.33 15.71 -4.55
N TRP A 10 15.47 15.94 -3.54
CA TRP A 10 14.18 16.58 -3.76
C TRP A 10 14.31 17.86 -4.56
N ASP A 11 15.20 18.78 -4.17
CA ASP A 11 15.34 20.08 -4.82
C ASP A 11 15.90 19.99 -6.24
N GLU A 12 16.55 18.88 -6.61
CA GLU A 12 17.12 18.61 -7.93
C GLU A 12 16.12 18.00 -8.92
N LEU A 13 14.95 17.52 -8.45
CA LEU A 13 13.87 17.06 -9.34
C LEU A 13 13.38 18.20 -10.24
N GLU A 14 13.45 18.00 -11.56
CA GLU A 14 12.86 18.91 -12.55
C GLU A 14 11.35 19.05 -12.37
N ASP A 15 10.70 17.94 -12.02
CA ASP A 15 9.27 17.87 -11.71
C ASP A 15 9.07 17.11 -10.40
N LYS A 16 8.62 17.81 -9.35
CA LYS A 16 8.42 17.18 -8.03
C LYS A 16 7.35 16.08 -8.09
N LYS A 17 6.36 16.20 -8.99
CA LYS A 17 5.25 15.25 -9.13
C LYS A 17 5.64 14.00 -9.91
N ARG A 18 6.71 14.01 -10.71
CA ARG A 18 6.99 12.95 -11.69
C ARG A 18 8.47 12.61 -11.82
N TYR A 19 8.78 11.31 -11.80
CA TYR A 19 10.11 10.78 -12.06
C TYR A 19 10.05 9.47 -12.84
N TRP A 20 10.28 9.54 -14.15
CA TRP A 20 10.16 8.41 -15.09
C TRP A 20 11.49 8.12 -15.80
N PRO A 21 12.51 7.58 -15.09
CA PRO A 21 13.85 7.43 -15.64
C PRO A 21 14.01 6.21 -16.55
N ALA A 22 13.09 5.24 -16.47
CA ALA A 22 13.20 3.97 -17.15
C ALA A 22 12.66 4.04 -18.59
N LYS A 23 13.23 3.23 -19.48
CA LYS A 23 12.75 3.12 -20.86
C LYS A 23 11.32 2.54 -20.88
N PRO A 24 10.40 3.10 -21.70
CA PRO A 24 9.09 2.51 -21.95
C PRO A 24 9.13 1.01 -22.30
N GLY A 25 8.32 0.21 -21.62
CA GLY A 25 8.20 -1.24 -21.80
C GLY A 25 9.33 -2.06 -21.18
N SER A 26 10.25 -1.45 -20.45
CA SER A 26 11.34 -2.17 -19.77
C SER A 26 10.90 -2.80 -18.45
N ARG A 27 11.66 -3.80 -17.99
CA ARG A 27 11.51 -4.39 -16.64
C ARG A 27 11.54 -3.30 -15.56
N ASP A 28 12.47 -2.36 -15.67
CA ASP A 28 12.67 -1.31 -14.67
C ASP A 28 11.52 -0.30 -14.62
N GLU A 29 10.86 -0.03 -15.75
CA GLU A 29 9.61 0.74 -15.77
C GLU A 29 8.48 -0.04 -15.08
N GLY A 30 8.38 -1.35 -15.35
CA GLY A 30 7.39 -2.22 -14.71
C GLY A 30 7.54 -2.30 -13.18
N LEU A 31 8.76 -2.20 -12.66
CA LEU A 31 9.05 -2.28 -11.23
C LEU A 31 8.94 -0.92 -10.50
N GLY A 32 9.05 0.21 -11.20
CA GLY A 32 9.13 1.51 -10.55
C GLY A 32 10.27 1.54 -9.52
N MET A 33 10.02 2.07 -8.31
CA MET A 33 11.00 2.13 -7.23
C MET A 33 11.42 0.76 -6.68
N LEU A 34 10.63 -0.30 -6.90
CA LEU A 34 11.01 -1.66 -6.48
C LEU A 34 12.29 -2.15 -7.18
N ARG A 35 12.66 -1.57 -8.34
CA ARG A 35 13.89 -1.93 -9.07
C ARG A 35 15.18 -1.75 -8.26
N TYR A 36 15.15 -0.93 -7.20
CA TYR A 36 16.29 -0.68 -6.32
C TYR A 36 16.46 -1.74 -5.23
N LEU A 37 15.49 -2.65 -5.06
CA LEU A 37 15.58 -3.82 -4.18
C LEU A 37 16.46 -4.90 -4.83
N THR A 38 17.73 -4.58 -5.06
CA THR A 38 18.70 -5.50 -5.65
C THR A 38 18.94 -6.73 -4.76
N PRO A 39 19.45 -7.86 -5.29
CA PRO A 39 19.77 -9.03 -4.47
C PRO A 39 20.69 -8.73 -3.28
N ALA A 40 21.67 -7.83 -3.45
CA ALA A 40 22.55 -7.40 -2.38
C ALA A 40 21.80 -6.59 -1.30
N HIS A 41 20.87 -5.72 -1.71
CA HIS A 41 20.01 -5.00 -0.78
C HIS A 41 19.14 -5.96 0.03
N VAL A 42 18.43 -6.87 -0.64
CA VAL A 42 17.54 -7.85 0.01
C VAL A 42 18.32 -8.73 0.98
N ALA A 43 19.47 -9.27 0.56
CA ALA A 43 20.30 -10.10 1.43
C ALA A 43 20.80 -9.36 2.67
N ARG A 44 21.12 -8.06 2.56
CA ARG A 44 21.48 -7.22 3.71
C ARG A 44 20.29 -7.07 4.66
N VAL A 45 19.11 -6.72 4.15
CA VAL A 45 17.91 -6.53 4.97
C VAL A 45 17.55 -7.83 5.69
N VAL A 46 17.55 -8.98 5.01
CA VAL A 46 17.25 -10.28 5.65
C VAL A 46 18.19 -10.54 6.83
N LYS A 47 19.49 -10.32 6.65
CA LYS A 47 20.49 -10.49 7.73
C LYS A 47 20.31 -9.53 8.90
N GLN A 48 19.85 -8.31 8.62
CA GLN A 48 19.63 -7.28 9.63
C GLN A 48 18.33 -7.51 10.39
N GLU A 49 17.28 -7.96 9.70
CA GLU A 49 15.93 -7.91 10.22
C GLU A 49 15.35 -9.26 10.64
N VAL A 50 15.91 -10.40 10.24
CA VAL A 50 15.43 -11.72 10.69
C VAL A 50 16.31 -12.23 11.83
N GLN A 51 15.95 -11.87 13.06
CA GLN A 51 16.67 -12.14 14.29
C GLN A 51 15.96 -13.19 15.17
N THR A 52 14.63 -13.20 15.21
CA THR A 52 13.85 -14.10 16.10
C THR A 52 13.08 -15.19 15.36
N GLY A 53 12.78 -14.98 14.07
CA GLY A 53 11.94 -15.86 13.27
C GLY A 53 10.44 -15.74 13.57
N GLU A 54 10.05 -14.85 14.48
CA GLU A 54 8.64 -14.52 14.71
C GLU A 54 8.06 -13.82 13.47
N ARG A 55 6.83 -14.18 13.12
CA ARG A 55 6.21 -13.75 11.87
C ARG A 55 4.73 -13.51 12.02
N VAL A 56 4.23 -12.57 11.22
CA VAL A 56 2.82 -12.19 11.17
C VAL A 56 2.43 -11.86 9.74
N CYS A 57 1.34 -12.47 9.26
CA CYS A 57 0.74 -12.12 7.97
C CYS A 57 -0.04 -10.81 8.14
N LEU A 58 0.06 -9.92 7.15
CA LEU A 58 -0.60 -8.61 7.19
C LEU A 58 -1.82 -8.54 6.25
N ASN A 59 -2.30 -9.69 5.78
CA ASN A 59 -3.50 -9.79 4.97
C ASN A 59 -4.72 -9.78 5.90
N TRP A 60 -5.54 -8.74 5.80
CA TRP A 60 -6.87 -8.72 6.37
C TRP A 60 -7.74 -9.77 5.68
N GLU A 61 -8.66 -10.36 6.43
CA GLU A 61 -9.47 -11.47 5.92
C GLU A 61 -10.33 -11.01 4.74
N MET A 62 -10.33 -11.79 3.65
CA MET A 62 -10.91 -11.40 2.35
C MET A 62 -12.42 -11.11 2.40
N THR A 63 -13.12 -11.66 3.40
CA THR A 63 -14.56 -11.52 3.61
C THR A 63 -14.94 -10.44 4.63
N ARG A 64 -13.97 -9.76 5.25
CA ARG A 64 -14.23 -8.77 6.33
C ARG A 64 -14.74 -7.43 5.87
N LEU A 65 -14.52 -7.06 4.60
CA LEU A 65 -15.14 -5.89 4.02
C LEU A 65 -16.47 -6.29 3.38
N GLU A 66 -17.51 -6.47 4.20
CA GLU A 66 -18.81 -7.00 3.74
C GLU A 66 -19.56 -6.00 2.84
N THR A 67 -19.32 -4.70 3.05
CA THR A 67 -19.93 -3.61 2.29
C THR A 67 -18.86 -2.71 1.66
N PRO A 68 -18.11 -3.20 0.66
CA PRO A 68 -17.07 -2.39 0.02
C PRO A 68 -17.62 -1.08 -0.55
N GLY A 69 -16.84 -0.02 -0.39
CA GLY A 69 -17.13 1.28 -0.98
C GLY A 69 -16.93 1.30 -2.51
N PHE A 70 -17.13 2.48 -3.11
CA PHE A 70 -16.79 2.74 -4.52
C PHE A 70 -17.44 1.80 -5.54
N ASN A 71 -18.63 1.30 -5.23
CA ASN A 71 -19.37 0.33 -6.06
C ASN A 71 -18.59 -0.97 -6.34
N ARG A 72 -17.63 -1.32 -5.48
CA ARG A 72 -16.94 -2.62 -5.50
C ARG A 72 -17.89 -3.69 -4.93
N PHE A 73 -17.65 -4.95 -5.30
CA PHE A 73 -18.39 -6.11 -4.78
C PHE A 73 -17.52 -6.87 -3.76
N PRO A 74 -18.12 -7.46 -2.71
CA PRO A 74 -17.39 -8.22 -1.69
C PRO A 74 -16.79 -9.50 -2.27
N CYS A 75 -15.86 -10.11 -1.54
CA CYS A 75 -15.33 -11.43 -1.91
C CYS A 75 -16.42 -12.51 -1.79
N GLU A 76 -16.64 -13.26 -2.86
CA GLU A 76 -17.50 -14.44 -2.92
C GLU A 76 -16.60 -15.69 -3.02
N HIS A 77 -16.89 -16.71 -2.22
CA HIS A 77 -16.18 -18.00 -2.23
C HIS A 77 -17.20 -19.14 -2.25
N GLN A 78 -17.02 -20.08 -3.17
CA GLN A 78 -17.87 -21.24 -3.32
C GLN A 78 -17.02 -22.51 -3.38
N ILE A 79 -17.32 -23.48 -2.54
CA ILE A 79 -16.75 -24.83 -2.61
C ILE A 79 -17.60 -25.65 -3.58
N VAL A 80 -16.97 -26.30 -4.55
CA VAL A 80 -17.61 -27.11 -5.59
C VAL A 80 -17.01 -28.52 -5.61
N PRO A 81 -17.81 -29.59 -5.80
CA PRO A 81 -17.25 -30.92 -5.96
C PRO A 81 -16.51 -31.02 -7.30
N ILE A 82 -15.42 -31.79 -7.34
CA ILE A 82 -14.78 -32.14 -8.61
C ILE A 82 -15.72 -33.09 -9.36
N PRO A 83 -16.06 -32.84 -10.65
CA PRO A 83 -16.89 -33.75 -11.42
C PRO A 83 -16.35 -35.19 -11.42
N ASN A 84 -17.20 -36.15 -11.07
CA ASN A 84 -16.87 -37.58 -10.88
C ASN A 84 -16.08 -37.94 -9.60
N TYR A 85 -15.90 -37.00 -8.66
CA TYR A 85 -15.28 -37.23 -7.36
C TYR A 85 -16.14 -36.67 -6.22
N GLU A 86 -17.47 -36.69 -6.37
CA GLU A 86 -18.42 -36.13 -5.41
C GLU A 86 -18.27 -36.80 -4.03
N GLY A 87 -18.11 -35.99 -2.98
CA GLY A 87 -17.87 -36.48 -1.62
C GLY A 87 -16.44 -36.97 -1.34
N ILE A 88 -15.55 -36.97 -2.34
CA ILE A 88 -14.15 -37.41 -2.24
C ILE A 88 -13.20 -36.20 -2.38
N ALA A 89 -13.44 -35.31 -3.34
CA ALA A 89 -12.60 -34.15 -3.62
C ALA A 89 -13.41 -32.90 -3.94
N TRP A 90 -12.85 -31.74 -3.59
CA TRP A 90 -13.50 -30.43 -3.69
C TRP A 90 -12.52 -29.41 -4.28
N ASP A 91 -13.01 -28.58 -5.19
CA ASP A 91 -12.37 -27.37 -5.69
C ASP A 91 -13.08 -26.13 -5.10
N ASP A 92 -12.52 -24.96 -5.34
CA ASP A 92 -13.10 -23.67 -4.98
C ASP A 92 -13.20 -22.71 -6.18
N ILE A 93 -14.21 -21.84 -6.11
CA ILE A 93 -14.40 -20.72 -7.04
C ILE A 93 -14.37 -19.44 -6.22
N TRP A 94 -13.48 -18.54 -6.61
CA TRP A 94 -13.34 -17.22 -6.01
C TRP A 94 -13.81 -16.16 -7.00
N ARG A 95 -14.63 -15.22 -6.52
CA ARG A 95 -14.95 -14.00 -7.23
C ARG A 95 -14.71 -12.83 -6.29
N PHE A 96 -13.68 -12.05 -6.56
CA PHE A 96 -13.30 -10.93 -5.70
C PHE A 96 -12.85 -9.74 -6.53
N ASN A 97 -12.99 -8.56 -5.94
CA ASN A 97 -12.32 -7.36 -6.41
C ASN A 97 -11.01 -7.21 -5.61
N PRO A 98 -9.83 -7.16 -6.26
CA PRO A 98 -8.56 -7.01 -5.54
C PRO A 98 -8.47 -5.78 -4.65
N GLN A 99 -9.32 -4.77 -4.88
CA GLN A 99 -9.40 -3.55 -4.10
C GLN A 99 -10.50 -3.59 -3.02
N ALA A 100 -11.00 -4.76 -2.65
CA ALA A 100 -12.05 -4.94 -1.65
C ALA A 100 -11.56 -5.67 -0.37
N SER A 101 -10.26 -5.72 -0.16
CA SER A 101 -9.59 -6.20 1.07
C SER A 101 -8.14 -5.69 1.03
N SER A 102 -7.23 -6.25 1.84
CA SER A 102 -5.81 -5.92 1.74
C SER A 102 -5.33 -6.00 0.30
N GLN A 103 -4.61 -4.97 -0.15
CA GLN A 103 -4.29 -4.80 -1.56
C GLN A 103 -2.99 -4.04 -1.78
N TRP A 104 -2.29 -4.36 -2.87
CA TRP A 104 -1.33 -3.47 -3.50
C TRP A 104 -1.96 -2.82 -4.73
N ASP A 105 -2.00 -1.50 -4.76
CA ASP A 105 -2.32 -0.73 -5.96
C ASP A 105 -1.11 -0.59 -6.87
N GLY A 106 -1.32 -1.01 -8.12
CA GLY A 106 -0.37 -0.91 -9.21
C GLY A 106 -0.38 0.45 -9.88
N PHE A 107 0.62 0.68 -10.72
CA PHE A 107 0.81 1.95 -11.42
C PHE A 107 -0.27 2.28 -12.47
N ARG A 108 -1.18 1.33 -12.73
CA ARG A 108 -2.39 1.50 -13.56
C ARG A 108 -3.60 2.01 -12.78
N HIS A 109 -3.53 2.05 -11.45
CA HIS A 109 -4.68 2.33 -10.60
C HIS A 109 -5.09 3.81 -10.63
N TYR A 110 -4.12 4.72 -10.60
CA TYR A 110 -4.37 6.16 -10.52
C TYR A 110 -3.50 6.91 -11.52
N SER A 111 -4.09 7.91 -12.19
CA SER A 111 -3.40 8.77 -13.16
C SER A 111 -3.03 10.12 -12.56
N THR A 112 -2.10 10.83 -13.20
CA THR A 112 -1.83 12.25 -12.99
C THR A 112 -2.41 13.10 -14.11
N ASP A 113 -2.78 14.33 -13.77
CA ASP A 113 -3.01 15.41 -14.73
C ASP A 113 -1.67 15.88 -15.32
N MET A 114 -1.64 16.18 -16.63
CA MET A 114 -0.45 16.65 -17.34
C MET A 114 -0.40 18.17 -17.54
N GLY A 115 -1.43 18.91 -17.14
CA GLY A 115 -1.56 20.36 -17.30
C GLY A 115 -2.09 20.83 -18.65
N ASP A 116 -2.28 19.90 -19.60
CA ASP A 116 -2.83 20.13 -20.94
C ASP A 116 -4.27 19.57 -21.10
N GLY A 117 -4.91 19.23 -19.98
CA GLY A 117 -6.22 18.58 -19.95
C GLY A 117 -6.18 17.07 -20.21
N THR A 118 -4.98 16.49 -20.43
CA THR A 118 -4.82 15.03 -20.55
C THR A 118 -4.37 14.40 -19.23
N ARG A 119 -4.61 13.09 -19.11
CA ARG A 119 -4.16 12.29 -17.97
C ARG A 119 -3.28 11.15 -18.43
N LYS A 120 -2.23 10.87 -17.66
CA LYS A 120 -1.29 9.77 -17.89
C LYS A 120 -1.05 8.99 -16.62
N TRP A 121 -0.66 7.74 -16.77
CA TRP A 121 -0.18 6.87 -15.70
C TRP A 121 1.34 6.85 -15.69
N TYR A 122 1.94 6.03 -14.83
CA TYR A 122 3.39 5.93 -14.71
C TYR A 122 4.08 5.71 -16.06
N GLY A 123 5.22 6.38 -16.26
CA GLY A 123 5.99 6.32 -17.50
C GLY A 123 5.29 6.96 -18.71
N GLY A 124 4.23 7.76 -18.50
CA GLY A 124 3.44 8.35 -19.57
C GLY A 124 2.48 7.37 -20.24
N THR A 125 2.19 6.22 -19.61
CA THR A 125 1.23 5.23 -20.11
C THR A 125 -0.16 5.86 -20.24
N THR A 126 -0.86 5.53 -21.32
CA THR A 126 -2.17 6.11 -21.66
C THR A 126 -3.34 5.25 -21.21
N SER A 127 -4.52 5.86 -21.09
CA SER A 127 -5.76 5.13 -20.81
C SER A 127 -6.07 4.07 -21.86
N ASP A 128 -5.78 4.34 -23.14
CA ASP A 128 -6.04 3.41 -24.25
C ASP A 128 -5.12 2.18 -24.19
N GLU A 129 -3.85 2.34 -23.83
CA GLU A 129 -2.94 1.21 -23.61
C GLU A 129 -3.44 0.28 -22.50
N ILE A 130 -4.06 0.83 -21.46
CA ILE A 130 -4.60 0.07 -20.33
C ILE A 130 -5.92 -0.61 -20.71
N SER A 131 -6.86 0.14 -21.28
CA SER A 131 -8.24 -0.32 -21.53
C SER A 131 -8.34 -1.37 -22.64
N GLN A 132 -7.45 -1.33 -23.64
CA GLN A 132 -7.42 -2.34 -24.71
C GLN A 132 -7.02 -3.73 -24.21
N GLY A 133 -6.39 -3.82 -23.02
CA GLY A 133 -5.96 -5.08 -22.43
C GLY A 133 -4.88 -5.80 -23.23
N LYS A 134 -4.14 -5.15 -24.12
CA LYS A 134 -3.07 -5.83 -24.90
C LYS A 134 -1.67 -5.59 -24.35
N SER A 135 -1.49 -4.50 -23.61
CA SER A 135 -0.21 -4.11 -23.02
C SER A 135 -0.10 -4.61 -21.58
N ASP A 136 1.04 -5.18 -21.20
CA ASP A 136 1.43 -5.53 -19.83
C ASP A 136 2.29 -4.45 -19.14
N ARG A 137 2.76 -3.44 -19.90
CA ARG A 137 3.49 -2.26 -19.42
C ARG A 137 2.97 -1.76 -18.08
N ILE A 138 3.82 -1.58 -17.07
CA ILE A 138 3.45 -1.10 -15.72
C ILE A 138 2.38 -1.92 -14.98
N GLY A 139 2.08 -3.15 -15.41
CA GLY A 139 1.17 -4.06 -14.70
C GLY A 139 1.85 -4.80 -13.53
N VAL A 140 1.06 -5.19 -12.53
CA VAL A 140 1.56 -5.85 -11.30
C VAL A 140 2.30 -7.16 -11.57
N GLY A 141 2.07 -7.81 -12.72
CA GLY A 141 2.79 -9.03 -13.07
C GLY A 141 4.32 -8.86 -13.18
N HIS A 142 4.83 -7.64 -13.38
CA HIS A 142 6.26 -7.36 -13.26
C HIS A 142 6.78 -7.59 -11.83
N TRP A 143 5.97 -7.24 -10.82
CA TRP A 143 6.33 -7.37 -9.41
C TRP A 143 6.26 -8.84 -8.97
N ALA A 144 5.30 -9.59 -9.51
CA ALA A 144 5.09 -11.00 -9.18
C ALA A 144 6.25 -11.92 -9.59
N GLN A 145 7.16 -11.49 -10.48
CA GLN A 145 8.29 -12.32 -10.92
C GLN A 145 9.35 -12.49 -9.82
N GLU A 146 9.58 -11.46 -9.01
CA GLU A 146 10.61 -11.44 -7.96
C GLU A 146 9.99 -11.24 -6.56
N GLY A 147 8.69 -10.95 -6.51
CA GLY A 147 8.00 -10.52 -5.30
C GLY A 147 8.49 -9.16 -4.82
N ILE A 148 8.02 -8.77 -3.64
CA ILE A 148 8.49 -7.60 -2.92
C ILE A 148 9.18 -8.11 -1.67
N ALA A 149 10.49 -7.86 -1.56
CA ALA A 149 11.30 -8.24 -0.41
C ALA A 149 12.10 -7.02 0.07
N ALA A 150 11.74 -6.47 1.22
CA ALA A 150 12.27 -5.19 1.67
C ALA A 150 12.25 -5.07 3.20
N ARG A 151 12.77 -3.95 3.71
CA ARG A 151 12.63 -3.60 5.12
C ARG A 151 11.30 -2.89 5.33
N GLY A 152 10.51 -3.33 6.29
CA GLY A 152 9.34 -2.61 6.76
C GLY A 152 9.70 -1.69 7.92
N VAL A 153 9.13 -0.49 7.93
CA VAL A 153 9.17 0.44 9.06
C VAL A 153 7.74 0.74 9.49
N PHE A 154 7.44 0.55 10.77
CA PHE A 154 6.09 0.63 11.29
C PHE A 154 5.84 1.83 12.19
N ILE A 155 4.92 2.69 11.76
CA ILE A 155 4.44 3.86 12.48
C ILE A 155 3.05 3.54 13.06
N ASP A 156 3.02 3.28 14.36
CA ASP A 156 1.81 2.90 15.10
C ASP A 156 1.11 4.12 15.71
N TYR A 157 0.38 4.87 14.86
CA TYR A 157 -0.33 6.07 15.31
C TYR A 157 -1.42 5.75 16.33
N VAL A 158 -2.14 4.63 16.17
CA VAL A 158 -3.21 4.24 17.09
C VAL A 158 -2.67 4.07 18.51
N SER A 159 -1.56 3.35 18.71
CA SER A 159 -0.99 3.18 20.04
C SER A 159 -0.42 4.49 20.62
N TYR A 160 0.17 5.32 19.76
CA TYR A 160 0.63 6.67 20.14
C TYR A 160 -0.52 7.54 20.64
N ALA A 161 -1.65 7.51 19.94
CA ALA A 161 -2.86 8.27 20.26
C ALA A 161 -3.52 7.77 21.56
N GLU A 162 -3.67 6.45 21.72
CA GLU A 162 -4.23 5.83 22.92
C GLU A 162 -3.42 6.18 24.18
N LYS A 163 -2.08 6.13 24.11
CA LYS A 163 -1.18 6.52 25.21
C LYS A 163 -1.39 7.97 25.65
N ARG A 164 -1.91 8.83 24.77
CA ARG A 164 -2.15 10.25 25.00
C ARG A 164 -3.63 10.58 25.28
N GLY A 165 -4.49 9.56 25.38
CA GLY A 165 -5.92 9.75 25.57
C GLY A 165 -6.63 10.40 24.37
N LEU A 166 -6.04 10.31 23.17
CA LEU A 166 -6.67 10.78 21.95
C LEU A 166 -7.62 9.70 21.41
N GLU A 167 -8.75 10.14 20.85
CA GLU A 167 -9.70 9.23 20.21
C GLU A 167 -9.08 8.64 18.93
N THR A 168 -9.17 7.31 18.79
CA THR A 168 -8.72 6.59 17.60
C THR A 168 -9.91 6.10 16.81
N ASN A 169 -10.09 6.66 15.61
CA ASN A 169 -11.11 6.22 14.68
C ASN A 169 -10.59 6.34 13.25
N GLY A 170 -10.54 5.23 12.52
CA GLY A 170 -10.03 5.17 11.15
C GLY A 170 -10.99 5.79 10.10
N MET A 171 -12.20 6.16 10.51
CA MET A 171 -13.31 6.55 9.61
C MET A 171 -13.81 7.98 9.85
N VAL A 172 -13.03 8.82 10.55
CA VAL A 172 -13.38 10.23 10.80
C VAL A 172 -12.55 11.21 9.98
N GLY A 173 -11.64 10.74 9.11
CA GLY A 173 -10.82 11.64 8.30
C GLY A 173 -9.80 12.40 9.15
N HIS A 174 -9.25 11.76 10.18
CA HIS A 174 -8.17 12.33 10.97
C HIS A 174 -6.89 12.39 10.14
N ALA A 175 -6.27 13.56 10.07
CA ALA A 175 -5.04 13.78 9.32
C ALA A 175 -3.85 13.56 10.25
N ILE A 176 -3.15 12.44 10.08
CA ILE A 176 -1.93 12.13 10.81
C ILE A 176 -0.81 12.98 10.21
N THR A 177 -0.18 13.82 11.01
CA THR A 177 0.82 14.78 10.52
C THR A 177 2.22 14.17 10.44
N LEU A 178 3.11 14.79 9.66
CA LEU A 178 4.51 14.37 9.59
C LEU A 178 5.22 14.55 10.94
N GLU A 179 4.84 15.55 11.73
CA GLU A 179 5.36 15.79 13.06
C GLU A 179 5.03 14.60 13.98
N GLN A 180 3.79 14.12 13.97
CA GLN A 180 3.40 12.93 14.73
C GLN A 180 4.15 11.68 14.26
N VAL A 181 4.35 11.51 12.95
CA VAL A 181 5.18 10.41 12.40
C VAL A 181 6.61 10.48 12.95
N LYS A 182 7.22 11.68 12.98
CA LYS A 182 8.57 11.89 13.50
C LYS A 182 8.65 11.69 15.01
N GLU A 183 7.65 12.12 15.77
CA GLU A 183 7.55 11.87 17.21
C GLU A 183 7.47 10.37 17.52
N ILE A 184 6.62 9.63 16.78
CA ILE A 184 6.53 8.17 16.91
C ILE A 184 7.87 7.51 16.59
N ALA A 185 8.51 7.92 15.49
CA ALA A 185 9.82 7.40 15.11
C ALA A 185 10.87 7.65 16.21
N GLN A 186 10.84 8.82 16.84
CA GLN A 186 11.72 9.15 17.95
C GLN A 186 11.43 8.30 19.21
N GLU A 187 10.15 8.17 19.62
CA GLU A 187 9.76 7.33 20.77
C GLU A 187 10.11 5.85 20.56
N CYS A 188 10.04 5.38 19.32
CA CYS A 188 10.25 3.99 18.94
C CYS A 188 11.70 3.69 18.48
N ASN A 189 12.60 4.69 18.55
CA ASN A 189 13.98 4.61 18.07
C ASN A 189 14.10 4.09 16.62
N ILE A 190 13.22 4.58 15.74
CA ILE A 190 13.19 4.22 14.33
C ILE A 190 14.14 5.14 13.56
N THR A 191 15.06 4.53 12.83
CA THR A 191 15.84 5.21 11.78
C THR A 191 15.35 4.74 10.43
N PHE A 192 14.91 5.66 9.58
CA PHE A 192 14.53 5.37 8.19
C PHE A 192 15.77 5.10 7.34
N GLN A 193 15.64 4.21 6.36
CA GLN A 193 16.69 3.80 5.44
C GLN A 193 16.13 3.77 4.01
N HIS A 194 17.02 3.98 3.04
CA HIS A 194 16.67 3.80 1.64
C HIS A 194 16.20 2.36 1.38
N GLY A 195 15.12 2.20 0.63
CA GLY A 195 14.52 0.89 0.38
C GLY A 195 13.47 0.45 1.39
N ASP A 196 13.10 1.31 2.33
CA ASP A 196 12.03 1.01 3.29
C ASP A 196 10.65 0.98 2.62
N ILE A 197 9.81 0.08 3.13
CA ILE A 197 8.36 0.15 3.00
C ILE A 197 7.82 0.83 4.25
N PHE A 198 7.13 1.95 4.06
CA PHE A 198 6.55 2.72 5.15
C PHE A 198 5.15 2.18 5.50
N PHE A 199 4.97 1.65 6.70
CA PHE A 199 3.68 1.17 7.21
C PHE A 199 3.08 2.17 8.20
N LEU A 200 1.83 2.57 7.99
CA LEU A 200 1.07 3.43 8.89
C LEU A 200 -0.19 2.72 9.40
N ARG A 201 -0.30 2.55 10.72
CA ARG A 201 -1.54 2.10 11.36
C ARG A 201 -2.36 3.30 11.81
N CYS A 202 -3.37 3.65 11.02
CA CYS A 202 -4.33 4.73 11.29
C CYS A 202 -5.65 4.25 11.95
N GLY A 203 -5.87 2.93 12.04
CA GLY A 203 -6.91 2.30 12.86
C GLY A 203 -8.20 1.94 12.11
N PHE A 204 -8.18 1.85 10.78
CA PHE A 204 -9.40 1.53 10.01
C PHE A 204 -9.88 0.10 10.27
N THR A 205 -9.04 -0.93 10.15
CA THR A 205 -9.45 -2.33 10.35
C THR A 205 -10.01 -2.53 11.77
N LYS A 206 -9.32 -2.00 12.79
CA LYS A 206 -9.80 -1.97 14.19
C LYS A 206 -11.16 -1.28 14.32
N THR A 207 -11.36 -0.14 13.68
CA THR A 207 -12.65 0.58 13.71
C THR A 207 -13.73 -0.26 13.03
N TRP A 208 -13.45 -0.83 11.86
CA TRP A 208 -14.41 -1.59 11.06
C TRP A 208 -14.97 -2.80 11.81
N GLU A 209 -14.11 -3.56 12.50
CA GLU A 209 -14.53 -4.72 13.30
C GLU A 209 -15.44 -4.35 14.48
N SER A 210 -15.44 -3.08 14.92
CA SER A 210 -16.31 -2.60 16.00
C SER A 210 -17.70 -2.13 15.53
N LEU A 211 -17.90 -2.00 14.22
CA LEU A 211 -19.15 -1.46 13.66
C LEU A 211 -20.26 -2.50 13.56
N THR A 212 -21.50 -2.03 13.72
CA THR A 212 -22.70 -2.80 13.38
C THR A 212 -22.87 -2.91 11.86
N LEU A 213 -23.66 -3.90 11.40
CA LEU A 213 -23.99 -4.04 9.98
C LEU A 213 -24.65 -2.78 9.40
N GLU A 214 -25.51 -2.12 10.16
CA GLU A 214 -26.17 -0.86 9.75
C GLU A 214 -25.15 0.26 9.51
N GLN A 215 -24.18 0.43 10.41
CA GLN A 215 -23.10 1.41 10.26
C GLN A 215 -22.22 1.10 9.04
N LYS A 216 -21.94 -0.19 8.78
CA LYS A 216 -21.20 -0.63 7.59
C LYS A 216 -21.99 -0.36 6.29
N GLN A 217 -23.31 -0.49 6.31
CA GLN A 217 -24.19 -0.16 5.17
C GLN A 217 -24.29 1.36 4.95
N ASP A 218 -24.35 2.14 6.03
CA ASP A 218 -24.31 3.61 5.95
C ASP A 218 -22.99 4.09 5.35
N TYR A 219 -21.85 3.53 5.79
CA TYR A 219 -20.56 3.79 5.17
C TYR A 219 -20.57 3.58 3.65
N ARG A 220 -21.14 2.46 3.16
CA ARG A 220 -21.26 2.20 1.72
C ARG A 220 -22.05 3.31 1.03
N THR A 221 -23.16 3.75 1.62
CA THR A 221 -23.99 4.86 1.10
C THR A 221 -23.18 6.16 1.04
N GLN A 222 -22.41 6.48 2.09
CA GLN A 222 -21.55 7.66 2.13
C GLN A 222 -20.45 7.61 1.06
N THR A 223 -19.83 6.45 0.81
CA THR A 223 -18.81 6.30 -0.24
C THR A 223 -19.39 6.54 -1.64
N GLN A 224 -20.60 6.04 -1.92
CA GLN A 224 -21.31 6.27 -3.20
C GLN A 224 -21.64 7.76 -3.40
N ALA A 225 -21.95 8.47 -2.32
CA ALA A 225 -22.18 9.91 -2.31
C ALA A 225 -20.89 10.75 -2.27
N HIS A 226 -19.70 10.12 -2.31
CA HIS A 226 -18.39 10.80 -2.18
C HIS A 226 -18.23 11.60 -0.87
N LYS A 227 -18.89 11.15 0.21
CA LYS A 227 -18.87 11.77 1.55
C LYS A 227 -18.08 10.96 2.58
N HIS A 228 -17.38 9.92 2.14
CA HIS A 228 -16.57 9.07 3.02
C HIS A 228 -15.42 9.86 3.66
N ARG A 229 -15.06 9.47 4.88
CA ARG A 229 -13.96 10.06 5.64
C ARG A 229 -13.03 8.93 6.05
N HIS A 230 -11.78 8.97 5.62
CA HIS A 230 -10.77 7.97 5.97
C HIS A 230 -9.62 8.66 6.66
N SER A 231 -9.28 8.24 7.86
CA SER A 231 -8.08 8.72 8.55
C SER A 231 -6.84 8.17 7.84
N GLY A 232 -5.77 8.95 7.79
CA GLY A 232 -4.56 8.58 7.06
C GLY A 232 -3.51 9.67 7.13
N LEU A 233 -2.44 9.51 6.35
CA LEU A 233 -1.35 10.49 6.32
C LEU A 233 -1.82 11.80 5.64
N ILE A 234 -1.43 12.94 6.19
CA ILE A 234 -1.75 14.25 5.60
C ILE A 234 -1.06 14.45 4.24
N GLN A 235 -1.73 15.15 3.33
CA GLN A 235 -1.12 15.64 2.09
C GLN A 235 -0.34 16.94 2.36
N SER A 236 0.95 16.97 2.05
CA SER A 236 1.76 18.20 2.05
C SER A 236 3.08 18.01 1.30
N GLU A 237 3.72 19.13 0.93
CA GLU A 237 5.09 19.09 0.39
C GLU A 237 6.04 18.39 1.35
N ALA A 238 5.93 18.67 2.65
CA ALA A 238 6.83 18.12 3.65
C ALA A 238 6.75 16.58 3.70
N VAL A 239 5.55 16.01 3.55
CA VAL A 239 5.35 14.56 3.46
C VAL A 239 5.94 14.01 2.16
N ALA A 240 5.66 14.64 1.02
CA ALA A 240 6.20 14.22 -0.27
C ALA A 240 7.74 14.25 -0.28
N ARG A 241 8.34 15.35 0.20
CA ARG A 241 9.78 15.50 0.38
C ARG A 241 10.34 14.44 1.31
N PHE A 242 9.71 14.20 2.45
CA PHE A 242 10.15 13.18 3.40
C PHE A 242 10.18 11.79 2.77
N MET A 243 9.13 11.40 2.04
CA MET A 243 9.07 10.08 1.38
C MET A 243 10.14 9.95 0.29
N TRP A 244 10.34 11.00 -0.50
CA TRP A 244 11.35 11.03 -1.56
C TRP A 244 12.78 10.97 -1.02
N GLU A 245 13.12 11.80 -0.03
CA GLU A 245 14.47 11.88 0.54
C GLU A 245 14.86 10.61 1.31
N ASN A 246 13.90 9.88 1.87
CA ASN A 246 14.15 8.57 2.47
C ASN A 246 14.14 7.42 1.46
N HIS A 247 13.91 7.70 0.17
CA HIS A 247 13.82 6.72 -0.91
C HIS A 247 12.92 5.53 -0.56
N VAL A 248 11.72 5.86 -0.07
CA VAL A 248 10.68 4.88 0.23
C VAL A 248 10.28 4.18 -1.07
N VAL A 249 10.29 2.84 -1.06
CA VAL A 249 10.00 2.04 -2.26
C VAL A 249 8.55 1.62 -2.37
N ALA A 250 7.82 1.62 -1.25
CA ALA A 250 6.37 1.41 -1.18
C ALA A 250 5.81 2.03 0.11
N VAL A 251 4.55 2.42 0.09
CA VAL A 251 3.81 2.86 1.29
C VAL A 251 2.65 1.91 1.53
N ALA A 252 2.32 1.63 2.79
CA ALA A 252 1.22 0.76 3.14
C ALA A 252 0.52 1.22 4.42
N GLY A 253 -0.74 0.88 4.58
CA GLY A 253 -1.49 1.13 5.81
C GLY A 253 -2.70 0.24 5.97
N ASP A 254 -3.35 0.37 7.11
CA ASP A 254 -4.61 -0.32 7.42
C ASP A 254 -5.85 0.46 6.94
N GLY A 255 -5.68 1.70 6.46
CA GLY A 255 -6.74 2.53 5.89
C GLY A 255 -7.26 2.06 4.52
N VAL A 256 -8.50 2.44 4.17
CA VAL A 256 -9.07 2.31 2.80
C VAL A 256 -8.37 3.24 1.81
N SER A 257 -7.68 4.26 2.31
CA SER A 257 -6.72 5.03 1.54
C SER A 257 -5.50 5.29 2.41
N PHE A 258 -4.29 5.27 1.80
CA PHE A 258 -3.07 5.58 2.56
C PHE A 258 -3.07 7.03 3.09
N GLU A 259 -3.48 7.97 2.25
CA GLU A 259 -3.66 9.39 2.62
C GLU A 259 -5.05 9.65 3.21
N VAL A 260 -5.16 10.69 4.03
CA VAL A 260 -6.43 11.11 4.64
C VAL A 260 -7.46 11.53 3.59
N ARG A 261 -8.73 11.14 3.79
CA ARG A 261 -9.88 11.58 2.98
C ARG A 261 -10.91 12.31 3.84
N PRO A 262 -11.53 13.42 3.35
CA PRO A 262 -11.21 14.10 2.09
C PRO A 262 -9.81 14.73 2.12
N ASN A 263 -9.23 14.97 0.95
CA ASN A 263 -7.90 15.56 0.84
C ASN A 263 -7.85 16.91 1.54
N ARG A 264 -6.75 17.19 2.25
CA ARG A 264 -6.46 18.51 2.82
C ARG A 264 -5.84 19.44 1.79
N ASP A 265 -5.06 18.86 0.89
CA ASP A 265 -4.50 19.54 -0.26
C ASP A 265 -4.44 18.58 -1.45
N ASN A 266 -5.05 18.96 -2.58
CA ASN A 266 -5.10 18.13 -3.78
C ASN A 266 -3.79 18.19 -4.58
N ASP A 267 -2.97 19.23 -4.39
CA ASP A 267 -1.69 19.35 -5.08
C ASP A 267 -0.64 18.37 -4.57
N TRP A 268 -0.87 17.79 -3.40
CA TRP A 268 0.03 16.85 -2.72
C TRP A 268 -0.61 15.46 -2.53
N SER A 269 -1.54 15.06 -3.40
CA SER A 269 -2.17 13.74 -3.31
C SER A 269 -1.14 12.63 -3.46
N MET A 270 -0.99 11.82 -2.41
CA MET A 270 -0.03 10.71 -2.40
C MET A 270 -0.34 9.66 -3.47
N HIS A 271 -1.61 9.44 -3.83
CA HIS A 271 -1.96 8.57 -4.96
C HIS A 271 -1.32 9.03 -6.28
N ASN A 272 -1.27 10.36 -6.51
CA ASN A 272 -0.64 10.91 -7.70
C ASN A 272 0.88 10.73 -7.63
N TYR A 273 1.53 11.25 -6.57
CA TYR A 273 2.98 11.20 -6.43
C TYR A 273 3.53 9.77 -6.39
N CYS A 274 2.91 8.87 -5.64
CA CYS A 274 3.38 7.50 -5.54
C CYS A 274 3.13 6.72 -6.84
N LEU A 275 1.88 6.59 -7.29
CA LEU A 275 1.56 5.66 -8.37
C LEU A 275 1.93 6.21 -9.75
N ALA A 276 1.39 7.36 -10.13
CA ALA A 276 1.62 7.94 -11.45
C ALA A 276 2.97 8.69 -11.54
N GLY A 277 3.42 9.25 -10.42
CA GLY A 277 4.61 10.09 -10.34
C GLY A 277 5.92 9.31 -10.29
N TRP A 278 6.18 8.68 -9.14
CA TRP A 278 7.48 8.10 -8.80
C TRP A 278 7.58 6.60 -9.02
N GLY A 279 6.44 5.92 -9.17
CA GLY A 279 6.38 4.47 -9.30
C GLY A 279 6.60 3.78 -7.95
N VAL A 280 5.93 4.26 -6.91
CA VAL A 280 5.89 3.73 -5.55
C VAL A 280 4.53 3.05 -5.35
N PRO A 281 4.46 1.72 -5.10
CA PRO A 281 3.22 1.03 -4.80
C PRO A 281 2.53 1.57 -3.53
N ILE A 282 1.21 1.48 -3.50
CA ILE A 282 0.38 1.82 -2.33
C ILE A 282 -0.30 0.56 -1.81
N GLY A 283 -0.14 0.28 -0.52
CA GLY A 283 -0.77 -0.82 0.19
C GLY A 283 -1.93 -0.31 1.04
N GLU A 284 -3.10 -0.91 0.92
CA GLU A 284 -4.31 -0.46 1.62
C GLU A 284 -4.98 -1.62 2.35
N MET A 285 -5.65 -1.30 3.46
CA MET A 285 -6.39 -2.24 4.31
C MET A 285 -5.58 -3.43 4.81
N PHE A 286 -4.29 -3.24 5.12
CA PHE A 286 -3.48 -4.30 5.72
C PHE A 286 -3.91 -4.53 7.18
N ASP A 287 -3.88 -5.77 7.64
CA ASP A 287 -4.07 -6.06 9.06
C ASP A 287 -2.78 -5.78 9.83
N LEU A 288 -2.77 -4.64 10.53
CA LEU A 288 -1.62 -4.18 11.31
C LEU A 288 -1.83 -4.37 12.83
N GLU A 289 -2.94 -4.97 13.28
CA GLU A 289 -3.21 -5.17 14.71
C GLU A 289 -2.21 -6.14 15.34
N ARG A 290 -2.05 -7.32 14.72
CA ARG A 290 -1.09 -8.34 15.19
C ARG A 290 0.36 -7.90 15.01
N LEU A 291 0.63 -7.08 14.00
CA LEU A 291 1.95 -6.47 13.84
C LEU A 291 2.26 -5.51 15.00
N ALA A 292 1.30 -4.68 15.39
CA ALA A 292 1.46 -3.76 16.53
C ALA A 292 1.72 -4.52 17.83
N GLU A 293 1.01 -5.60 18.10
CA GLU A 293 1.25 -6.45 19.26
C GLU A 293 2.66 -7.05 19.27
N LEU A 294 3.11 -7.57 18.12
CA LEU A 294 4.45 -8.17 17.99
C LEU A 294 5.56 -7.11 18.13
N CYS A 295 5.40 -5.94 17.50
CA CYS A 295 6.33 -4.82 17.63
C CYS A 295 6.48 -4.37 19.10
N LYS A 296 5.36 -4.25 19.83
CA LYS A 296 5.36 -3.91 21.26
C LYS A 296 6.05 -4.98 22.10
N LYS A 297 5.73 -6.26 21.86
CA LYS A 297 6.35 -7.41 22.55
C LYS A 297 7.88 -7.41 22.38
N LEU A 298 8.35 -7.16 21.16
CA LEU A 298 9.77 -7.18 20.82
C LEU A 298 10.49 -5.85 21.05
N ASN A 299 9.74 -4.79 21.39
CA ASN A 299 10.21 -3.41 21.40
C ASN A 299 11.00 -3.07 20.12
N ARG A 300 10.47 -3.48 18.97
CA ARG A 300 11.13 -3.37 17.68
C ARG A 300 10.11 -3.04 16.59
N TRP A 301 10.40 -2.01 15.81
CA TRP A 301 9.45 -1.37 14.89
C TRP A 301 9.90 -1.44 13.42
N THR A 302 10.88 -2.30 13.17
CA THR A 302 11.44 -2.58 11.84
C THR A 302 11.63 -4.09 11.70
N PHE A 303 11.37 -4.59 10.50
CA PHE A 303 11.29 -6.03 10.20
C PHE A 303 11.56 -6.29 8.72
N PHE A 304 11.82 -7.55 8.37
CA PHE A 304 11.85 -7.98 6.98
C PHE A 304 10.42 -8.21 6.50
N VAL A 305 10.11 -7.74 5.29
CA VAL A 305 8.82 -7.92 4.65
C VAL A 305 9.00 -8.73 3.38
N THR A 306 8.14 -9.72 3.20
CA THR A 306 7.95 -10.41 1.92
C THR A 306 6.50 -10.32 1.48
N SER A 307 6.27 -10.06 0.19
CA SER A 307 4.95 -10.02 -0.43
C SER A 307 5.02 -10.65 -1.81
N SER A 308 4.00 -11.44 -2.15
CA SER A 308 3.92 -12.16 -3.44
C SER A 308 2.58 -11.91 -4.13
N PRO A 309 2.43 -10.76 -4.82
CA PRO A 309 1.25 -10.44 -5.60
C PRO A 309 0.91 -11.52 -6.65
N LEU A 310 -0.36 -11.60 -7.05
CA LEU A 310 -0.83 -12.49 -8.10
C LEU A 310 -0.13 -12.18 -9.42
N ASN A 311 0.30 -13.24 -10.11
CA ASN A 311 1.01 -13.16 -11.37
C ASN A 311 0.04 -12.99 -12.55
N HIS A 312 -0.62 -11.83 -12.63
CA HIS A 312 -1.38 -11.44 -13.81
C HIS A 312 -0.71 -10.23 -14.50
N PRO A 313 -0.21 -10.38 -15.74
CA PRO A 313 0.67 -9.40 -16.39
C PRO A 313 0.05 -8.01 -16.51
N ARG A 314 -1.27 -7.94 -16.66
CA ARG A 314 -2.02 -6.69 -16.91
C ARG A 314 -2.77 -6.19 -15.68
N ALA A 315 -2.58 -6.81 -14.51
CA ALA A 315 -3.38 -6.47 -13.33
C ALA A 315 -3.11 -5.03 -12.86
N VAL A 316 -4.19 -4.36 -12.46
CA VAL A 316 -4.18 -2.99 -11.92
C VAL A 316 -3.79 -2.97 -10.45
N ALA A 317 -4.19 -4.00 -9.70
CA ALA A 317 -3.87 -4.20 -8.29
C ALA A 317 -3.84 -5.70 -8.01
N SER A 318 -3.41 -6.09 -6.82
CA SER A 318 -3.41 -7.48 -6.39
C SER A 318 -3.63 -7.58 -4.89
N PRO A 319 -4.26 -8.66 -4.37
CA PRO A 319 -4.07 -9.06 -2.99
C PRO A 319 -2.56 -9.18 -2.69
N PRO A 320 -2.08 -8.79 -1.51
CA PRO A 320 -0.67 -8.59 -1.29
C PRO A 320 0.08 -9.89 -0.97
N ASN A 321 -0.59 -10.88 -0.37
CA ASN A 321 0.05 -12.10 0.18
C ASN A 321 1.34 -11.74 0.92
N ILE A 322 1.18 -10.96 1.99
CA ILE A 322 2.27 -10.27 2.68
C ILE A 322 2.50 -10.79 4.11
N MET A 323 3.76 -10.82 4.50
CA MET A 323 4.20 -11.25 5.82
C MET A 323 5.39 -10.41 6.31
N ALA A 324 5.35 -10.04 7.59
CA ALA A 324 6.47 -9.47 8.33
C ALA A 324 7.20 -10.59 9.10
N ILE A 325 8.54 -10.52 9.15
CA ILE A 325 9.43 -11.47 9.82
C ILE A 325 10.46 -10.69 10.64
N PHE A 326 10.60 -11.04 11.92
CA PHE A 326 11.51 -10.41 12.89
C PHE A 326 12.73 -11.27 13.22
#